data_AF-A0A382KQ19-F1
#
_entry.id   AF-A0A382KQ19-F1
#
_cell.length_a   1.000
_cell.length_b   1.000
_cell.length_c   1.000
_cell.angle_alpha   90.00
_cell.angle_beta   90.00
_cell.angle_gamma   90.00
#
_symmetry.space_group_name_H-M   'P 1'
#
loop_
_entity.id
_entity.type
_entity.pdbx_description
1 polymer ?
#
loop_
_entity_poly.entity_id
_entity_poly.type
_entity_poly.pdbx_seq_one_letter_code
_entity_poly.pdbx_strand_id
1 'polypeptide(L)'
;MNLFQELKRRKVLTTLGVYGAAALIIIQVADIVFERLLLPDWTVTFIIVLVILGFPITLFLSWTYDLQRDIKPDKKKDSVTDFMEHAHSAEPTAQIASPIKNNSNLNIYTITGAVLACVGIGFWFFFSTSSLTSADENFIENSIAVFSFEDRSLEDKKSNIGMILQDLIISDLSGLTRLKVISSQRLYDIEKQMNENKADKYAIAQMANAKVLLSGSIMELSGKKILVGQLIDAIDGNVIKSHRIEGDEIYSMV
;
A
#
# COMPACT_ATOMS: atom_id res chain seq x y z
N MET A 1 21.89 37.40 -3.95
CA MET A 1 21.63 36.99 -5.36
C MET A 1 20.47 36.01 -5.31
N ASN A 2 19.31 36.34 -5.90
CA ASN A 2 18.06 35.64 -5.58
C ASN A 2 17.79 34.47 -6.53
N LEU A 3 17.94 33.24 -6.03
CA LEU A 3 17.57 32.01 -6.76
C LEU A 3 16.12 32.06 -7.29
N PHE A 4 15.20 32.68 -6.54
CA PHE A 4 13.81 32.91 -6.96
C PHE A 4 13.67 33.79 -8.21
N GLN A 5 14.55 34.78 -8.43
CA GLN A 5 14.52 35.60 -9.64
C GLN A 5 15.07 34.82 -10.85
N GLU A 6 16.10 33.99 -10.64
CA GLU A 6 16.66 33.09 -11.65
C GLU A 6 15.64 32.05 -12.14
N LEU A 7 14.92 31.41 -11.20
CA LEU A 7 13.86 30.43 -11.48
C LEU A 7 12.65 31.05 -12.19
N LYS A 8 12.29 32.29 -11.83
CA LYS A 8 11.21 33.04 -12.49
C LYS A 8 11.59 33.46 -13.92
N ARG A 9 12.86 33.84 -14.15
CA ARG A 9 13.35 34.27 -15.48
C ARG A 9 13.29 33.15 -16.52
N ARG A 10 13.45 31.88 -16.12
CA ARG A 10 13.42 30.70 -17.00
C ARG A 10 12.05 30.00 -17.10
N LYS A 11 10.96 30.59 -16.60
CA LYS A 11 9.59 30.00 -16.60
C LYS A 11 9.43 28.61 -15.94
N VAL A 12 10.48 28.06 -15.30
CA VAL A 12 10.46 26.72 -14.68
C VAL A 12 9.34 26.59 -13.63
N LEU A 13 9.08 27.66 -12.88
CA LEU A 13 7.97 27.73 -11.91
C LEU A 13 6.57 27.57 -12.56
N THR A 14 6.40 28.00 -13.82
CA THR A 14 5.15 27.82 -14.56
C THR A 14 4.95 26.35 -14.95
N THR A 15 5.99 25.70 -15.49
CA THR A 15 5.95 24.25 -15.77
C THR A 15 5.70 23.44 -14.51
N LEU A 16 6.35 23.81 -13.40
CA LEU A 16 6.18 23.19 -12.08
C LEU A 16 4.71 23.29 -11.60
N GLY A 17 4.10 24.47 -11.69
CA GLY A 17 2.71 24.69 -11.28
C GLY A 17 1.69 23.94 -12.14
N VAL A 18 1.87 23.94 -13.47
CA VAL A 18 1.01 23.19 -14.40
C VAL A 18 1.14 21.68 -14.17
N TYR A 19 2.35 21.19 -13.96
CA TYR A 19 2.59 19.79 -13.63
C TYR A 19 1.92 19.38 -12.31
N GLY A 20 2.12 20.17 -11.25
CA GLY A 20 1.49 19.91 -9.94
C GLY A 20 -0.04 19.88 -10.02
N ALA A 21 -0.65 20.81 -10.77
CA ALA A 21 -2.09 20.81 -10.99
C ALA A 21 -2.58 19.56 -11.74
N ALA A 22 -1.89 19.16 -12.82
CA ALA A 22 -2.23 17.95 -13.58
C ALA A 22 -2.04 16.67 -12.74
N ALA A 23 -0.96 16.59 -11.96
CA ALA A 23 -0.68 15.48 -11.05
C ALA A 23 -1.79 15.31 -10.00
N LEU A 24 -2.24 16.39 -9.36
CA LEU A 24 -3.32 16.35 -8.38
C LEU A 24 -4.65 15.88 -9.00
N ILE A 25 -4.98 16.35 -10.21
CA ILE A 25 -6.17 15.89 -10.95
C ILE A 25 -6.08 14.39 -11.26
N ILE A 26 -4.93 13.91 -11.74
CA ILE A 26 -4.73 12.48 -12.05
C ILE A 26 -4.88 11.62 -10.79
N ILE A 27 -4.29 12.03 -9.67
CA ILE A 27 -4.40 11.30 -8.40
C ILE A 27 -5.85 11.26 -7.93
N GLN A 28 -6.57 12.39 -7.90
CA GLN A 28 -7.98 12.43 -7.49
C GLN A 28 -8.89 11.59 -8.39
N VAL A 29 -8.70 11.62 -9.71
CA VAL A 29 -9.50 10.80 -10.63
C VAL A 29 -9.18 9.32 -10.48
N ALA A 30 -7.90 8.95 -10.29
CA ALA A 30 -7.51 7.56 -10.04
C ALA A 30 -8.13 7.02 -8.74
N ASP A 31 -8.05 7.78 -7.64
CA ASP A 31 -8.63 7.44 -6.34
C ASP A 31 -10.13 7.11 -6.46
N ILE A 32 -10.92 8.05 -7.00
CA ILE A 32 -12.38 7.91 -7.18
C ILE A 32 -12.74 6.73 -8.11
N VAL A 33 -11.95 6.46 -9.14
CA VAL A 33 -12.24 5.39 -10.11
C VAL A 33 -11.81 4.02 -9.58
N PHE A 34 -10.66 3.91 -8.91
CA PHE A 34 -10.13 2.64 -8.42
C PHE A 34 -10.90 2.12 -7.21
N GLU A 35 -11.31 3.00 -6.29
CA GLU A 35 -12.20 2.66 -5.17
C GLU A 35 -13.53 2.08 -5.71
N ARG A 36 -14.12 2.72 -6.72
CA ARG A 36 -15.37 2.24 -7.37
C ARG A 36 -15.22 0.94 -8.15
N LEU A 37 -14.01 0.61 -8.59
CA LEU A 37 -13.69 -0.65 -9.27
C LEU A 37 -13.27 -1.76 -8.29
N LEU A 38 -13.26 -1.48 -6.98
CA LEU A 38 -12.77 -2.39 -5.92
C LEU A 38 -11.34 -2.88 -6.19
N LEU A 39 -10.49 -2.02 -6.75
CA LEU A 39 -9.08 -2.32 -6.95
C LEU A 39 -8.32 -2.16 -5.62
N PRO A 40 -7.33 -3.01 -5.31
CA PRO A 40 -6.61 -2.92 -4.03
C PRO A 40 -5.78 -1.63 -3.90
N ASP A 41 -5.63 -1.15 -2.67
CA ASP A 41 -5.05 0.16 -2.32
C ASP A 41 -3.63 0.42 -2.85
N TRP A 42 -2.84 -0.65 -3.08
CA TRP A 42 -1.51 -0.55 -3.69
C TRP A 42 -1.55 0.11 -5.08
N THR A 43 -2.69 0.07 -5.77
CA THR A 43 -2.90 0.66 -7.10
C THR A 43 -2.82 2.20 -7.07
N VAL A 44 -3.37 2.85 -6.04
CA VAL A 44 -3.26 4.31 -5.86
C VAL A 44 -1.81 4.70 -5.54
N THR A 45 -1.15 3.92 -4.69
CA THR A 45 0.28 4.09 -4.38
C THR A 45 1.16 3.96 -5.62
N PHE A 46 0.87 3.00 -6.51
CA PHE A 46 1.54 2.85 -7.80
C PHE A 46 1.35 4.08 -8.71
N ILE A 47 0.14 4.66 -8.76
CA ILE A 47 -0.13 5.92 -9.49
C ILE A 47 0.69 7.08 -8.93
N ILE A 48 0.80 7.21 -7.60
CA ILE A 48 1.59 8.27 -6.96
C ILE A 48 3.07 8.13 -7.32
N VAL A 49 3.62 6.91 -7.31
CA VAL A 49 5.00 6.65 -7.74
C VAL A 49 5.21 6.97 -9.22
N LEU A 50 4.26 6.60 -10.10
CA LEU A 50 4.30 6.93 -11.52
C LEU A 50 4.34 8.45 -11.75
N VAL A 51 3.56 9.22 -10.98
CA VAL A 51 3.58 10.69 -10.99
C VAL A 51 4.93 11.22 -10.51
N ILE A 52 5.46 10.74 -9.37
CA ILE A 52 6.78 11.17 -8.87
C ILE A 52 7.89 10.87 -9.89
N LEU A 53 7.80 9.75 -10.63
CA LEU A 53 8.74 9.40 -11.70
C LEU A 53 8.52 10.22 -12.99
N GLY A 54 7.29 10.65 -13.26
CA GLY A 54 6.95 11.55 -14.37
C GLY A 54 7.49 12.96 -14.19
N PHE A 55 7.69 13.43 -12.96
CA PHE A 55 8.22 14.75 -12.64
C PHE A 55 9.63 15.05 -13.21
N PRO A 56 10.67 14.23 -12.99
CA PRO A 56 11.98 14.46 -13.62
C PRO A 56 11.91 14.36 -15.15
N ILE A 57 11.00 13.52 -15.69
CA ILE A 57 10.80 13.38 -17.13
C ILE A 57 10.21 14.67 -17.72
N THR A 58 9.20 15.29 -17.11
CA THR A 58 8.61 16.54 -17.61
C THR A 58 9.53 17.74 -17.44
N LEU A 59 10.34 17.79 -16.39
CA LEU A 59 11.42 18.78 -16.27
C LEU A 59 12.47 18.61 -17.38
N PHE A 60 12.89 17.39 -17.69
CA PHE A 60 13.84 17.12 -18.78
C PHE A 60 13.25 17.45 -20.16
N LEU A 61 11.97 17.12 -20.40
CA LEU A 61 11.26 17.52 -21.62
C LEU A 61 11.18 19.04 -21.74
N SER A 62 10.85 19.76 -20.66
CA SER A 62 10.84 21.22 -20.65
C SER A 62 12.23 21.80 -20.95
N TRP A 63 13.31 21.16 -20.50
CA TRP A 63 14.69 21.59 -20.75
C TRP A 63 15.10 21.40 -22.22
N THR A 64 14.81 20.23 -22.82
CA THR A 64 15.17 19.97 -24.23
C THR A 64 14.33 20.80 -25.20
N TYR A 65 13.05 21.06 -24.90
CA TYR A 65 12.19 21.90 -25.73
C TYR A 65 12.59 23.38 -25.71
N ASP A 66 13.08 23.90 -24.58
CA ASP A 66 13.62 25.26 -24.48
C ASP A 66 14.92 25.38 -25.30
N LEU A 67 15.81 24.38 -25.19
CA LEU A 67 17.05 24.31 -25.98
C LEU A 67 16.80 24.27 -27.50
N GLN A 68 15.70 23.66 -27.95
CA GLN A 68 15.30 23.68 -29.36
C GLN A 68 14.71 25.03 -29.82
N ARG A 69 14.20 25.87 -28.91
CA ARG A 69 13.71 27.22 -29.25
C ARG A 69 14.86 28.18 -29.51
N ASP A 70 15.94 28.08 -28.74
CA ASP A 70 17.15 28.88 -28.93
C ASP A 70 17.90 28.56 -30.24
N ILE A 71 17.68 27.36 -30.81
CA ILE A 71 18.32 26.88 -32.06
C ILE A 71 17.59 27.39 -33.33
N LYS A 72 16.48 28.12 -33.21
CA LYS A 72 15.77 28.68 -34.38
C LYS A 72 16.22 30.13 -34.61
N PRO A 73 17.24 30.41 -35.46
CA PRO A 73 17.66 31.77 -35.74
C PRO A 73 16.50 32.53 -36.40
N ASP A 74 16.21 33.71 -35.86
CA ASP A 74 15.13 34.56 -36.30
C ASP A 74 15.38 35.01 -37.75
N LYS A 75 14.52 34.56 -38.67
CA LYS A 75 14.63 34.91 -40.08
C LYS A 75 13.58 35.97 -40.44
N LYS A 76 14.11 37.14 -40.82
CA LYS A 76 13.52 38.19 -41.68
C LYS A 76 12.73 39.25 -40.89
N LYS A 77 13.05 40.55 -40.99
CA LYS A 77 12.91 41.33 -42.25
C LYS A 77 13.65 42.69 -42.21
N ASP A 78 13.89 43.24 -43.39
CA ASP A 78 14.73 44.42 -43.66
C ASP A 78 13.94 45.73 -43.76
N SER A 79 14.48 46.83 -43.21
CA SER A 79 14.17 48.25 -43.52
C SER A 79 15.12 49.15 -42.70
N VAL A 80 16.26 49.65 -43.21
CA VAL A 80 16.43 50.81 -44.13
C VAL A 80 16.22 52.17 -43.44
N THR A 81 17.34 52.89 -43.21
CA THR A 81 17.51 54.36 -42.92
C THR A 81 16.74 54.95 -41.72
N ASP A 82 17.24 55.89 -40.92
CA ASP A 82 18.46 56.73 -41.00
C ASP A 82 18.86 57.16 -39.54
N PHE A 83 19.81 58.05 -39.20
CA PHE A 83 20.57 59.11 -39.92
C PHE A 83 22.08 59.06 -39.59
N MET A 84 22.85 59.94 -40.25
CA MET A 84 24.23 60.35 -39.91
C MET A 84 24.25 61.52 -38.92
N GLU A 85 25.28 61.63 -38.05
CA GLU A 85 25.79 62.82 -37.29
C GLU A 85 26.55 62.34 -36.02
N HIS A 86 27.79 62.74 -35.64
CA HIS A 86 28.91 63.51 -36.24
C HIS A 86 30.26 62.99 -35.64
N ALA A 87 31.42 63.39 -36.19
CA ALA A 87 32.76 62.88 -35.81
C ALA A 87 33.47 63.65 -34.66
N HIS A 88 34.40 63.00 -33.93
CA HIS A 88 35.81 63.45 -33.75
C HIS A 88 36.69 62.60 -32.79
N SER A 89 37.88 62.21 -33.28
CA SER A 89 39.24 62.11 -32.66
C SER A 89 39.58 61.47 -31.28
N ALA A 90 40.68 60.70 -31.30
CA ALA A 90 41.76 60.57 -30.28
C ALA A 90 41.82 59.39 -29.25
N GLU A 91 42.21 58.20 -29.76
CA GLU A 91 43.35 57.35 -29.28
C GLU A 91 43.40 56.77 -27.81
N PRO A 92 44.33 55.83 -27.46
CA PRO A 92 43.94 54.42 -27.30
C PRO A 92 44.20 53.82 -25.91
N THR A 93 43.43 52.80 -25.48
CA THR A 93 43.81 51.94 -24.35
C THR A 93 43.22 50.52 -24.43
N ALA A 94 44.11 49.53 -24.25
CA ALA A 94 43.87 48.14 -23.84
C ALA A 94 43.00 47.20 -24.71
N GLN A 95 43.70 46.17 -25.21
CA GLN A 95 43.21 44.80 -25.43
C GLN A 95 42.56 44.28 -24.11
N ILE A 96 41.68 43.27 -24.05
CA ILE A 96 41.66 41.98 -24.74
C ILE A 96 40.19 41.50 -24.83
N ALA A 97 39.75 41.09 -26.03
CA ALA A 97 38.55 40.28 -26.16
C ALA A 97 38.89 38.80 -25.88
N SER A 98 38.45 38.25 -24.75
CA SER A 98 38.52 36.82 -24.49
C SER A 98 37.17 36.17 -24.83
N PRO A 99 37.11 35.21 -25.78
CA PRO A 99 35.88 34.49 -26.06
C PRO A 99 35.59 33.57 -24.88
N ILE A 100 34.41 33.71 -24.25
CA ILE A 100 33.91 32.72 -23.29
C ILE A 100 33.57 31.45 -24.08
N LYS A 101 34.58 30.60 -24.25
CA LYS A 101 34.46 29.26 -24.83
C LYS A 101 33.71 28.36 -23.85
N ASN A 102 32.39 28.52 -23.78
CA ASN A 102 31.52 27.52 -23.19
C ASN A 102 31.39 26.32 -24.15
N ASN A 103 32.38 25.44 -24.15
CA ASN A 103 32.30 24.16 -24.82
C ASN A 103 31.85 23.05 -23.86
N SER A 104 30.72 23.26 -23.16
CA SER A 104 29.99 22.15 -22.54
C SER A 104 29.29 21.34 -23.62
N ASN A 105 30.04 20.45 -24.28
CA ASN A 105 29.50 19.35 -25.08
C ASN A 105 28.89 18.30 -24.14
N LEU A 106 27.87 18.71 -23.38
CA LEU A 106 27.10 17.87 -22.48
C LEU A 106 26.24 16.94 -23.33
N ASN A 107 26.88 15.87 -23.77
CA ASN A 107 26.42 14.98 -24.82
C ASN A 107 25.04 14.43 -24.46
N ILE A 108 24.00 14.74 -25.24
CA ILE A 108 22.60 14.50 -24.84
C ILE A 108 22.36 13.04 -24.39
N TYR A 109 23.08 12.11 -25.01
CA TYR A 109 23.09 10.68 -24.69
C TYR A 109 23.56 10.33 -23.28
N THR A 110 24.49 11.06 -22.65
CA THR A 110 24.91 10.78 -21.27
C THR A 110 23.81 11.18 -20.28
N ILE A 111 23.07 12.25 -20.57
CA ILE A 111 21.93 12.68 -19.75
C ILE A 111 20.75 11.73 -19.96
N THR A 112 20.44 11.34 -21.20
CA THR A 112 19.41 10.32 -21.48
C THR A 112 19.74 8.99 -20.81
N GLY A 113 21.02 8.57 -20.83
CA GLY A 113 21.50 7.38 -20.12
C GLY A 113 21.34 7.48 -18.60
N ALA A 114 21.64 8.65 -18.01
CA ALA A 114 21.42 8.89 -16.59
C ALA A 114 19.93 8.88 -16.22
N VAL A 115 19.05 9.47 -17.02
CA VAL A 115 17.59 9.42 -16.81
C VAL A 115 17.07 7.98 -16.91
N LEU A 116 17.50 7.21 -17.91
CA LEU A 116 17.10 5.81 -18.06
C LEU A 116 17.64 4.95 -16.91
N ALA A 117 18.85 5.22 -16.42
CA ALA A 117 19.40 4.57 -15.23
C ALA A 117 18.61 4.95 -13.96
N CYS A 118 18.24 6.21 -13.76
CA CYS A 118 17.40 6.63 -12.64
C CYS A 118 16.00 5.99 -12.70
N VAL A 119 15.41 5.84 -13.89
CA VAL A 119 14.15 5.12 -14.11
C VAL A 119 14.32 3.62 -13.79
N GLY A 120 15.41 3.00 -14.25
CA GLY A 120 15.71 1.60 -13.97
C GLY A 120 16.01 1.31 -12.50
N ILE A 121 16.74 2.20 -11.82
CA ILE A 121 17.01 2.15 -10.38
C ILE A 121 15.73 2.40 -9.60
N GLY A 122 14.92 3.38 -9.99
CA GLY A 122 13.60 3.64 -9.41
C GLY A 122 12.67 2.44 -9.55
N PHE A 123 12.64 1.79 -10.72
CA PHE A 123 11.85 0.59 -10.97
C PHE A 123 12.37 -0.64 -10.21
N TRP A 124 13.70 -0.84 -10.15
CA TRP A 124 14.30 -1.94 -9.39
C TRP A 124 14.14 -1.77 -7.88
N PHE A 125 14.35 -0.54 -7.38
CA PHE A 125 14.09 -0.20 -5.98
C PHE A 125 12.60 -0.28 -5.65
N PHE A 126 11.71 0.12 -6.58
CA PHE A 126 10.26 -0.06 -6.42
C PHE A 126 9.88 -1.55 -6.37
N PHE A 127 10.38 -2.39 -7.29
CA PHE A 127 10.09 -3.83 -7.29
C PHE A 127 10.66 -4.54 -6.05
N SER A 128 11.88 -4.15 -5.64
CA SER A 128 12.54 -4.65 -4.43
C SER A 128 11.85 -4.19 -3.14
N THR A 129 11.39 -2.93 -3.07
CA THR A 129 10.62 -2.44 -1.91
C THR A 129 9.15 -2.82 -1.95
N SER A 130 8.55 -3.14 -3.10
CA SER A 130 7.20 -3.74 -3.18
C SER A 130 7.19 -5.14 -2.56
N SER A 131 8.32 -5.84 -2.63
CA SER A 131 8.56 -7.09 -1.89
C SER A 131 8.66 -6.86 -0.37
N LEU A 132 8.88 -5.62 0.09
CA LEU A 132 8.88 -5.19 1.50
C LEU A 132 7.59 -4.46 1.92
N THR A 133 6.83 -3.89 0.97
CA THR A 133 5.49 -3.32 1.14
C THR A 133 4.40 -4.39 1.02
N SER A 134 4.80 -5.65 0.81
CA SER A 134 4.02 -6.81 1.23
C SER A 134 4.19 -7.13 2.73
N ALA A 135 4.75 -6.20 3.52
CA ALA A 135 4.41 -6.04 4.93
C ALA A 135 2.96 -5.54 5.05
N ASP A 136 2.02 -6.41 4.68
CA ASP A 136 0.64 -6.30 5.09
C ASP A 136 0.59 -6.54 6.61
N GLU A 137 0.78 -5.47 7.38
CA GLU A 137 0.64 -5.46 8.85
C GLU A 137 -0.82 -5.73 9.30
N ASN A 138 -1.73 -6.07 8.38
CA ASN A 138 -3.07 -6.60 8.65
C ASN A 138 -3.23 -8.07 8.21
N PHE A 139 -2.14 -8.81 8.00
CA PHE A 139 -2.17 -10.21 8.43
C PHE A 139 -2.39 -10.23 9.94
N ILE A 140 -3.67 -10.31 10.34
CA ILE A 140 -4.04 -11.04 11.54
C ILE A 140 -3.36 -12.41 11.39
N GLU A 141 -2.24 -12.59 12.11
CA GLU A 141 -1.50 -13.86 12.20
C GLU A 141 -2.55 -14.95 12.32
N ASN A 142 -2.49 -16.03 11.52
CA ASN A 142 -3.57 -17.04 11.51
C ASN A 142 -3.92 -17.43 12.95
N SER A 143 -5.05 -16.93 13.45
CA SER A 143 -5.35 -16.94 14.88
C SER A 143 -6.75 -17.46 15.11
N ILE A 144 -6.86 -18.34 16.10
CA ILE A 144 -8.04 -19.15 16.31
C ILE A 144 -8.50 -19.07 17.77
N ALA A 145 -9.73 -18.60 17.96
CA ALA A 145 -10.44 -18.68 19.23
C ALA A 145 -11.23 -19.99 19.27
N VAL A 146 -10.77 -20.96 20.06
CA VAL A 146 -11.50 -22.22 20.27
C VAL A 146 -12.45 -22.02 21.44
N PHE A 147 -13.75 -22.09 21.19
CA PHE A 147 -14.79 -22.03 22.22
C PHE A 147 -15.16 -23.41 22.74
N SER A 148 -15.75 -23.46 23.93
CA SER A 148 -16.37 -24.67 24.45
C SER A 148 -17.50 -25.16 23.52
N PHE A 149 -17.59 -26.47 23.37
CA PHE A 149 -18.63 -27.10 22.57
C PHE A 149 -19.92 -27.19 23.39
N GLU A 150 -21.04 -26.80 22.79
CA GLU A 150 -22.35 -26.84 23.45
C GLU A 150 -22.87 -28.28 23.51
N ASP A 151 -23.13 -28.80 24.70
CA ASP A 151 -23.90 -30.04 24.83
C ASP A 151 -25.39 -29.74 24.53
N ARG A 152 -25.91 -30.36 23.49
CA ARG A 152 -27.30 -30.26 23.02
C ARG A 152 -28.00 -31.62 23.09
N SER A 153 -27.46 -32.55 23.86
CA SER A 153 -28.08 -33.84 24.14
C SER A 153 -29.37 -33.67 24.96
N LEU A 154 -30.32 -34.60 24.81
CA LEU A 154 -31.63 -34.52 25.48
C LEU A 154 -31.60 -34.89 26.97
N GLU A 155 -30.43 -35.29 27.49
CA GLU A 155 -30.25 -35.69 28.88
C GLU A 155 -29.81 -34.48 29.70
N ASP A 156 -30.52 -34.17 30.79
CA ASP A 156 -30.40 -32.93 31.59
C ASP A 156 -29.11 -32.85 32.46
N LYS A 157 -28.05 -33.52 32.01
CA LYS A 157 -26.77 -33.65 32.69
C LYS A 157 -25.77 -32.70 32.08
N LYS A 158 -25.57 -31.55 32.72
CA LYS A 158 -24.53 -30.57 32.34
C LYS A 158 -23.15 -31.24 32.30
N SER A 159 -22.69 -31.56 31.10
CA SER A 159 -21.47 -32.33 30.86
C SER A 159 -20.29 -31.41 30.57
N ASN A 160 -19.18 -31.62 31.28
CA ASN A 160 -17.96 -30.81 31.10
C ASN A 160 -17.18 -31.19 29.81
N ILE A 161 -17.66 -32.16 29.02
CA ILE A 161 -17.01 -32.64 27.79
C ILE A 161 -16.71 -31.46 26.85
N GLY A 162 -17.62 -30.51 26.71
CA GLY A 162 -17.43 -29.35 25.83
C GLY A 162 -16.24 -28.45 26.17
N MET A 163 -15.88 -28.36 27.47
CA MET A 163 -14.70 -27.64 27.94
C MET A 163 -13.43 -28.49 27.79
N ILE A 164 -13.53 -29.80 28.04
CA ILE A 164 -12.42 -30.75 27.83
C ILE A 164 -12.01 -30.77 26.35
N LEU A 165 -12.97 -30.78 25.42
CA LEU A 165 -12.68 -30.71 23.98
C LEU A 165 -12.01 -29.40 23.59
N GLN A 166 -12.43 -28.27 24.18
CA GLN A 166 -11.79 -26.98 23.95
C GLN A 166 -10.30 -27.03 24.35
N ASP A 167 -9.98 -27.50 25.55
CA ASP A 167 -8.59 -27.56 26.03
C ASP A 167 -7.75 -28.57 25.25
N LEU A 168 -8.30 -29.72 24.83
CA LEU A 168 -7.62 -30.69 23.96
C LEU A 168 -7.29 -30.09 22.58
N ILE A 169 -8.28 -29.49 21.91
CA ILE A 169 -8.08 -28.87 20.59
C ILE A 169 -7.11 -27.68 20.69
N ILE A 170 -7.17 -26.89 21.77
CA ILE A 170 -6.18 -25.83 22.03
C ILE A 170 -4.78 -26.43 22.16
N SER A 171 -4.62 -27.55 22.86
CA SER A 171 -3.33 -28.24 23.03
C SER A 171 -2.75 -28.70 21.69
N ASP A 172 -3.54 -29.39 20.87
CA ASP A 172 -3.07 -29.91 19.57
C ASP A 172 -2.77 -28.79 18.57
N LEU A 173 -3.64 -27.77 18.48
CA LEU A 173 -3.42 -26.62 17.62
C LEU A 173 -2.22 -25.76 18.06
N SER A 174 -1.88 -25.73 19.36
CA SER A 174 -0.72 -24.99 19.87
C SER A 174 0.62 -25.59 19.43
N GLY A 175 0.65 -26.83 18.93
CA GLY A 175 1.84 -27.42 18.31
C GLY A 175 2.18 -26.83 16.93
N LEU A 176 1.29 -26.04 16.33
CA LEU A 176 1.44 -25.51 14.97
C LEU A 176 2.17 -24.16 14.97
N THR A 177 3.44 -24.15 14.54
CA THR A 177 4.34 -22.97 14.55
C THR A 177 3.90 -21.75 13.74
N ARG A 178 2.80 -21.83 12.99
CA ARG A 178 2.21 -20.73 12.19
C ARG A 178 0.73 -20.51 12.48
N LEU A 179 0.27 -20.90 13.67
CA LEU A 179 -1.10 -20.72 14.16
C LEU A 179 -1.06 -20.18 15.60
N LYS A 180 -1.73 -19.07 15.84
CA LYS A 180 -1.83 -18.43 17.15
C LYS A 180 -3.14 -18.83 17.82
N VAL A 181 -3.07 -19.74 18.77
CA VAL A 181 -4.25 -20.22 19.49
C VAL A 181 -4.55 -19.28 20.67
N ILE A 182 -5.79 -18.82 20.78
CA ILE A 182 -6.24 -18.07 21.96
C ILE A 182 -6.55 -19.06 23.08
N SER A 183 -6.02 -18.84 24.28
CA SER A 183 -6.26 -19.70 25.43
C SER A 183 -7.71 -19.60 25.94
N SER A 184 -8.23 -20.71 26.48
CA SER A 184 -9.55 -20.80 27.11
C SER A 184 -9.71 -19.75 28.23
N GLN A 185 -8.67 -19.56 29.05
CA GLN A 185 -8.60 -18.51 30.07
C GLN A 185 -8.81 -17.09 29.47
N ARG A 186 -8.15 -16.76 28.35
CA ARG A 186 -8.25 -15.43 27.75
C ARG A 186 -9.65 -15.15 27.19
N LEU A 187 -10.30 -16.15 26.61
CA LEU A 187 -11.68 -16.05 26.13
C LEU A 187 -12.65 -15.85 27.31
N TYR A 188 -12.47 -16.59 28.41
CA TYR A 188 -13.26 -16.45 29.63
C TYR A 188 -13.07 -15.08 30.31
N ASP A 189 -11.83 -14.57 30.38
CA ASP A 189 -11.55 -13.24 30.94
C ASP A 189 -12.22 -12.11 30.13
N ILE A 190 -12.37 -12.29 28.81
CA ILE A 190 -13.08 -11.37 27.92
C ILE A 190 -14.60 -11.51 28.11
N GLU A 191 -15.14 -12.73 28.07
CA GLU A 191 -16.57 -13.01 28.30
C GLU A 191 -17.06 -12.36 29.60
N LYS A 192 -16.29 -12.50 30.68
CA LYS A 192 -16.56 -11.87 31.98
C LYS A 192 -16.52 -10.33 31.94
N GLN A 193 -15.69 -9.73 31.10
CA GLN A 193 -15.67 -8.28 30.89
C GLN A 193 -16.87 -7.77 30.09
N MET A 194 -17.40 -8.59 29.16
CA MET A 194 -18.49 -8.21 28.26
C MET A 194 -19.90 -8.36 28.86
N ASN A 195 -19.99 -8.82 30.12
CA ASN A 195 -21.21 -9.15 30.86
C ASN A 195 -21.94 -10.37 30.27
N GLU A 196 -22.13 -11.41 31.08
CA GLU A 196 -22.63 -12.75 30.70
C GLU A 196 -23.90 -12.70 29.83
N ASN A 197 -24.79 -11.72 30.07
CA ASN A 197 -26.06 -11.57 29.34
C ASN A 197 -25.94 -10.95 27.93
N LYS A 198 -24.74 -10.56 27.50
CA LYS A 198 -24.46 -9.91 26.20
C LYS A 198 -23.22 -10.44 25.48
N ALA A 199 -22.56 -11.46 26.03
CA ALA A 199 -21.29 -11.94 25.52
C ALA A 199 -21.50 -12.82 24.27
N ASP A 200 -21.46 -12.17 23.09
CA ASP A 200 -21.50 -12.86 21.80
C ASP A 200 -20.12 -13.47 21.48
N LYS A 201 -20.07 -14.72 21.01
CA LYS A 201 -18.83 -15.43 20.67
C LYS A 201 -18.03 -14.69 19.59
N TYR A 202 -18.69 -14.03 18.64
CA TYR A 202 -18.03 -13.19 17.64
C TYR A 202 -17.32 -12.00 18.28
N ALA A 203 -18.01 -11.29 19.18
CA ALA A 203 -17.46 -10.13 19.86
C ALA A 203 -16.31 -10.51 20.82
N ILE A 204 -16.41 -11.65 21.50
CA ILE A 204 -15.31 -12.23 22.30
C ILE A 204 -14.10 -12.55 21.41
N ALA A 205 -14.31 -13.19 20.25
CA ALA A 205 -13.23 -13.52 19.31
C ALA A 205 -12.54 -12.27 18.74
N GLN A 206 -13.30 -11.24 18.37
CA GLN A 206 -12.78 -9.95 17.92
C GLN A 206 -11.96 -9.27 19.02
N MET A 207 -12.46 -9.21 20.26
CA MET A 207 -11.74 -8.63 21.41
C MET A 207 -10.52 -9.48 21.84
N ALA A 208 -10.48 -10.75 21.47
CA ALA A 208 -9.32 -11.63 21.61
C ALA A 208 -8.29 -11.46 20.47
N ASN A 209 -8.60 -10.67 19.43
CA ASN A 209 -7.83 -10.54 18.19
C ASN A 209 -7.64 -11.89 17.45
N ALA A 210 -8.70 -12.70 17.44
CA ALA A 210 -8.78 -13.92 16.65
C ALA A 210 -9.33 -13.62 15.23
N LYS A 211 -8.70 -14.19 14.20
CA LYS A 211 -9.18 -14.12 12.82
C LYS A 211 -10.41 -14.99 12.59
N VAL A 212 -10.35 -16.19 13.15
CA VAL A 212 -11.39 -17.20 13.05
C VAL A 212 -11.73 -17.72 14.44
N LEU A 213 -12.96 -18.20 14.60
CA LEU A 213 -13.36 -18.95 15.79
C LEU A 213 -13.79 -20.36 15.42
N LEU A 214 -13.46 -21.30 16.29
CA LEU A 214 -13.94 -22.66 16.26
C LEU A 214 -15.02 -22.79 17.34
N SER A 215 -16.24 -23.08 16.92
CA SER A 215 -17.33 -23.41 17.82
C SER A 215 -18.10 -24.62 17.31
N GLY A 216 -18.85 -25.27 18.18
CA GLY A 216 -19.49 -26.53 17.84
C GLY A 216 -20.48 -26.99 18.88
N SER A 217 -21.13 -28.12 18.58
CA SER A 217 -22.04 -28.77 19.51
C SER A 217 -21.85 -30.28 19.52
N ILE A 218 -22.12 -30.86 20.68
CA ILE A 218 -22.16 -32.29 20.94
C ILE A 218 -23.63 -32.68 21.06
N MET A 219 -24.04 -33.78 20.43
CA MET A 219 -25.39 -34.29 20.51
C MET A 219 -25.34 -35.81 20.62
N GLU A 220 -26.05 -36.38 21.60
CA GLU A 220 -26.34 -37.81 21.62
C GLU A 220 -27.69 -38.10 20.95
N LEU A 221 -27.68 -38.96 19.93
CA LEU A 221 -28.87 -39.38 19.18
C LEU A 221 -28.87 -40.89 19.00
N SER A 222 -29.89 -41.56 19.53
CA SER A 222 -30.08 -43.02 19.41
C SER A 222 -28.86 -43.86 19.85
N GLY A 223 -28.16 -43.41 20.89
CA GLY A 223 -26.97 -44.08 21.44
C GLY A 223 -25.66 -43.82 20.68
N LYS A 224 -25.69 -43.01 19.63
CA LYS A 224 -24.48 -42.48 18.97
C LYS A 224 -24.23 -41.05 19.38
N LYS A 225 -22.95 -40.69 19.50
CA LYS A 225 -22.52 -39.32 19.76
C LYS A 225 -22.11 -38.65 18.46
N ILE A 226 -22.55 -37.42 18.29
CA ILE A 226 -22.37 -36.61 17.09
C ILE A 226 -21.64 -35.34 17.52
N LEU A 227 -20.45 -35.15 16.96
CA LEU A 227 -19.66 -33.93 17.12
C LEU A 227 -19.82 -33.08 15.86
N VAL A 228 -20.25 -31.83 16.00
CA VAL A 228 -20.27 -30.85 14.91
C VAL A 228 -19.32 -29.71 15.26
N GLY A 229 -18.28 -29.51 14.45
CA GLY A 229 -17.34 -28.41 14.58
C GLY A 229 -17.43 -27.45 13.38
N GLN A 230 -17.43 -26.15 13.65
CA GLN A 230 -17.54 -25.10 12.65
C GLN A 230 -16.43 -24.08 12.82
N LEU A 231 -15.67 -23.86 11.75
CA LEU A 231 -14.75 -22.75 11.62
C LEU A 231 -15.50 -21.57 11.01
N ILE A 232 -15.53 -20.45 11.74
CA ILE A 232 -16.34 -19.28 11.44
C ILE A 232 -15.41 -18.06 11.41
N ASP A 233 -15.61 -17.14 10.48
CA ASP A 233 -14.88 -15.87 10.47
C ASP A 233 -15.31 -15.02 11.67
N ALA A 234 -14.35 -14.44 12.39
CA ALA A 234 -14.65 -13.68 13.60
C ALA A 234 -15.25 -12.29 13.30
N ILE A 235 -15.04 -11.75 12.08
CA ILE A 235 -15.44 -10.38 11.71
C ILE A 235 -16.89 -10.33 11.27
N ASP A 236 -17.30 -11.22 10.35
CA ASP A 236 -18.63 -11.20 9.74
C ASP A 236 -19.56 -12.35 10.18
N GLY A 237 -19.05 -13.34 10.92
CA GLY A 237 -19.81 -14.48 11.41
C GLY A 237 -20.11 -15.57 10.36
N ASN A 238 -19.51 -15.50 9.16
CA ASN A 238 -19.74 -16.48 8.10
C ASN A 238 -19.02 -17.80 8.37
N VAL A 239 -19.75 -18.92 8.20
CA VAL A 239 -19.17 -20.27 8.34
C VAL A 239 -18.24 -20.55 7.16
N ILE A 240 -16.94 -20.58 7.43
CA ILE A 240 -15.88 -20.89 6.45
C ILE A 240 -15.89 -22.39 6.13
N LYS A 241 -16.00 -23.23 7.18
CA LYS A 241 -15.99 -24.69 7.05
C LYS A 241 -16.75 -25.34 8.20
N SER A 242 -17.50 -26.39 7.90
CA SER A 242 -18.17 -27.23 8.89
C SER A 242 -17.74 -28.69 8.71
N HIS A 243 -17.62 -29.42 9.81
CA HIS A 243 -17.36 -30.85 9.81
C HIS A 243 -18.20 -31.55 10.88
N ARG A 244 -18.65 -32.77 10.56
CA ARG A 244 -19.51 -33.58 11.42
C ARG A 244 -18.95 -34.99 11.51
N ILE A 245 -18.72 -35.44 12.74
CA ILE A 245 -18.18 -36.76 13.07
C ILE A 245 -19.24 -37.52 13.87
N GLU A 246 -19.36 -38.82 13.62
CA GLU A 246 -20.19 -39.74 14.41
C GLU A 246 -19.34 -40.84 15.02
N GLY A 247 -19.71 -41.32 16.21
CA GLY A 247 -19.14 -42.52 16.82
C GLY A 247 -19.67 -42.73 18.23
N ASP A 248 -19.07 -43.69 18.94
CA ASP A 248 -19.57 -44.14 20.24
C ASP A 248 -18.90 -43.39 21.41
N GLU A 249 -17.63 -42.99 21.24
CA GLU A 249 -16.85 -42.19 22.20
C GLU A 249 -16.38 -40.87 21.60
N ILE A 250 -16.60 -39.76 22.32
CA ILE A 250 -16.22 -38.41 21.87
C ILE A 250 -14.70 -38.19 21.83
N TYR A 251 -13.96 -38.79 22.77
CA TYR A 251 -12.51 -38.59 22.88
C TYR A 251 -11.70 -39.22 21.74
N SER A 252 -12.29 -40.13 20.96
CA SER A 252 -11.68 -40.72 19.76
C SER A 252 -12.04 -39.99 18.46
N MET A 253 -12.78 -38.86 18.54
CA MET A 253 -13.22 -38.07 17.38
C MET A 253 -12.41 -36.79 17.15
N VAL A 254 -11.47 -36.47 18.05
CA VAL A 254 -10.62 -35.27 17.99
C VAL A 254 -9.23 -35.65 17.54
#